data_AF-A0A432KGQ6-F1
#
_entry.id   AF-A0A432KGQ6-F1
#
_cell.length_a   1.000
_cell.length_b   1.000
_cell.length_c   1.000
_cell.angle_alpha   90.00
_cell.angle_beta   90.00
_cell.angle_gamma   90.00
#
_symmetry.space_group_name_H-M   'P 1'
#
loop_
_entity.id
_entity.type
_entity.pdbx_description
1 polymer ?
#
loop_
_entity_poly.entity_id
_entity_poly.type
_entity_poly.pdbx_seq_one_letter_code
_entity_poly.pdbx_strand_id
1 'polypeptide(L)'
;MNKIVSKSFYYIFQCLIIFCLLYGQAVVLYAQTPETPNIPQQEDVLPDADPLKVDRFNVEFLIVEGMHFLSIDNPAKALDSFMKAHQIMPENAAINYKIAQILKDGEEIDQALFYVSKATDKEESNYFYQALKAEILTDKGDLSGAIATYEDLYELSEVAPDDYLLELAALYLYNGNPNMALKTYNRIEKRLGILEEVSTQKQKIYLKQNKLK
;
A
#
# COMPACT_ATOMS: atom_id res chain seq x y z
N MET A 1 -54.13 -48.81 -66.92
CA MET A 1 -54.02 -47.79 -65.86
C MET A 1 -52.70 -47.93 -65.08
N ASN A 2 -51.54 -47.77 -65.73
CA ASN A 2 -50.23 -47.98 -65.06
C ASN A 2 -49.10 -47.02 -65.51
N LYS A 3 -49.43 -45.88 -66.16
CA LYS A 3 -48.44 -44.88 -66.59
C LYS A 3 -48.47 -43.55 -65.83
N ILE A 4 -49.48 -43.34 -64.96
CA ILE A 4 -49.64 -42.09 -64.19
C ILE A 4 -48.87 -42.18 -62.85
N VAL A 5 -48.87 -43.36 -62.22
CA VAL A 5 -48.20 -43.58 -60.92
C VAL A 5 -46.67 -43.48 -61.04
N SER A 6 -46.05 -43.91 -62.14
CA SER A 6 -44.59 -43.82 -62.30
C SER A 6 -44.07 -42.40 -62.56
N LYS A 7 -44.85 -41.53 -63.23
CA LYS A 7 -44.49 -40.12 -63.41
C LYS A 7 -44.60 -39.34 -62.11
N SER A 8 -45.65 -39.53 -61.31
CA SER A 8 -45.75 -38.90 -59.99
C SER A 8 -44.63 -39.33 -59.05
N PHE A 9 -44.23 -40.61 -59.08
CA PHE A 9 -43.11 -41.09 -58.26
C PHE A 9 -41.77 -40.50 -58.73
N TYR A 10 -41.58 -40.35 -60.05
CA TYR A 10 -40.41 -39.71 -60.64
C TYR A 10 -40.31 -38.23 -60.27
N TYR A 11 -41.41 -37.47 -60.32
CA TYR A 11 -41.43 -36.06 -59.90
C TYR A 11 -41.19 -35.88 -58.39
N ILE A 12 -41.71 -36.78 -57.55
CA ILE A 12 -41.47 -36.74 -56.09
C ILE A 12 -39.99 -37.06 -55.78
N PHE A 13 -39.39 -38.03 -56.48
CA PHE A 13 -37.97 -38.36 -56.33
C PHE A 13 -37.05 -37.26 -56.88
N GLN A 14 -37.43 -36.61 -57.98
CA GLN A 14 -36.71 -35.48 -58.57
C GLN A 14 -36.81 -34.21 -57.68
N CYS A 15 -37.95 -33.98 -57.02
CA CYS A 15 -38.08 -32.92 -56.02
C CYS A 15 -37.27 -33.18 -54.74
N LEU A 16 -37.15 -34.43 -54.28
CA LEU A 16 -36.33 -34.79 -53.11
C LEU A 16 -34.82 -34.60 -53.37
N ILE A 17 -34.34 -34.88 -54.58
CA ILE A 17 -32.95 -34.65 -54.98
C ILE A 17 -32.64 -33.15 -55.11
N ILE A 18 -33.57 -32.36 -55.66
CA ILE A 18 -33.42 -30.88 -55.76
C ILE A 18 -33.48 -30.24 -54.36
N PHE A 19 -34.32 -30.74 -53.45
CA PHE A 19 -34.38 -30.27 -52.06
C PHE A 19 -33.10 -30.60 -51.26
N CYS A 20 -32.49 -31.77 -51.50
CA CYS A 20 -31.20 -32.12 -50.89
C CYS A 20 -30.02 -31.28 -51.45
N LEU A 21 -30.04 -30.93 -52.74
CA LEU A 21 -28.98 -30.09 -53.33
C LEU A 21 -29.11 -28.60 -52.95
N LEU A 22 -30.32 -28.10 -52.70
CA LEU A 22 -30.55 -26.73 -52.21
C LEU A 22 -30.19 -26.58 -50.72
N TYR A 23 -30.47 -27.58 -49.88
CA TYR A 23 -30.06 -27.55 -48.46
C TYR A 23 -28.54 -27.74 -48.28
N GLY A 24 -27.89 -28.53 -49.14
CA GLY A 24 -26.44 -28.70 -49.11
C GLY A 24 -25.66 -27.41 -49.38
N GLN A 25 -26.13 -26.56 -50.30
CA GLN A 25 -25.49 -25.26 -50.57
C GLN A 25 -25.79 -24.19 -49.52
N ALA A 26 -26.94 -24.26 -48.84
CA ALA A 26 -27.27 -23.35 -47.74
C ALA A 26 -26.37 -23.56 -46.51
N VAL A 27 -26.01 -24.82 -46.19
CA VAL A 27 -25.07 -25.13 -45.09
C VAL A 27 -23.64 -24.67 -45.42
N VAL A 28 -23.22 -24.77 -46.69
CA VAL A 28 -21.91 -24.29 -47.13
C VAL A 28 -21.82 -22.76 -47.15
N LEU A 29 -22.92 -22.04 -47.44
CA LEU A 29 -22.95 -20.57 -47.42
C LEU A 29 -22.96 -19.98 -45.99
N TYR A 30 -23.59 -20.68 -45.03
CA TYR A 30 -23.57 -20.26 -43.62
C TYR A 30 -22.31 -20.68 -42.86
N ALA A 31 -21.51 -21.61 -43.40
CA ALA A 31 -20.26 -22.05 -42.80
C ALA A 31 -19.05 -21.17 -43.19
N GLN A 32 -19.23 -20.19 -44.07
CA GLN A 32 -18.22 -19.16 -44.33
C GLN A 32 -18.48 -17.99 -43.39
N THR A 33 -17.98 -18.09 -42.16
CA THR A 33 -17.66 -16.89 -41.38
C THR A 33 -16.82 -15.99 -42.28
N PRO A 34 -17.08 -14.68 -42.38
CA PRO A 34 -16.13 -13.79 -43.03
C PRO A 34 -14.78 -14.10 -42.42
N GLU A 35 -13.79 -14.43 -43.25
CA GLU A 35 -12.40 -14.46 -42.80
C GLU A 35 -12.19 -13.09 -42.17
N THR A 36 -12.18 -13.04 -40.84
CA THR A 36 -11.57 -11.93 -40.13
C THR A 36 -10.24 -11.73 -40.82
N PRO A 37 -9.91 -10.51 -41.27
CA PRO A 37 -8.61 -10.26 -41.87
C PRO A 37 -7.59 -10.94 -40.97
N ASN A 38 -6.74 -11.78 -41.55
CA ASN A 38 -5.67 -12.43 -40.83
C ASN A 38 -4.67 -11.34 -40.46
N ILE A 39 -5.07 -10.47 -39.53
CA ILE A 39 -4.20 -9.71 -38.68
C ILE A 39 -3.39 -10.82 -38.04
N PRO A 40 -2.07 -10.87 -38.26
CA PRO A 40 -1.23 -11.81 -37.54
C PRO A 40 -1.70 -11.80 -36.10
N GLN A 41 -1.94 -12.96 -35.50
CA GLN A 41 -1.92 -13.03 -34.05
C GLN A 41 -0.50 -12.67 -33.64
N GLN A 42 -0.23 -11.37 -33.61
CA GLN A 42 0.43 -10.78 -32.49
C GLN A 42 -0.46 -11.22 -31.32
N GLU A 43 -0.11 -12.36 -30.70
CA GLU A 43 -0.04 -12.31 -29.25
C GLU A 43 0.48 -10.91 -28.95
N ASP A 44 -0.24 -10.13 -28.14
CA ASP A 44 0.40 -9.03 -27.45
C ASP A 44 1.47 -9.70 -26.58
N VAL A 45 2.57 -10.13 -27.21
CA VAL A 45 3.86 -10.36 -26.62
C VAL A 45 4.22 -8.96 -26.21
N LEU A 46 3.77 -8.59 -25.01
CA LEU A 46 4.25 -7.44 -24.30
C LEU A 46 5.77 -7.48 -24.49
N PRO A 47 6.35 -6.50 -25.19
CA PRO A 47 7.71 -6.62 -25.72
C PRO A 47 8.64 -6.97 -24.57
N ASP A 48 9.21 -8.19 -24.58
CA ASP A 48 9.97 -8.84 -23.49
C ASP A 48 9.93 -8.00 -22.23
N ALA A 49 8.76 -7.95 -21.61
CA ALA A 49 8.55 -7.01 -20.53
C ALA A 49 9.50 -7.45 -19.43
N ASP A 50 10.55 -6.65 -19.21
CA ASP A 50 11.59 -6.90 -18.21
C ASP A 50 10.89 -7.45 -16.97
N PRO A 51 11.17 -8.70 -16.55
CA PRO A 51 10.47 -9.31 -15.42
C PRO A 51 10.48 -8.39 -14.20
N LEU A 52 11.56 -7.63 -13.99
CA LEU A 52 11.64 -6.60 -12.95
C LEU A 52 10.62 -5.47 -13.14
N LYS A 53 10.31 -5.09 -14.37
CA LYS A 53 9.32 -4.05 -14.71
C LYS A 53 7.89 -4.57 -14.59
N VAL A 54 7.62 -5.83 -14.95
CA VAL A 54 6.33 -6.48 -14.72
C VAL A 54 6.08 -6.67 -13.22
N ASP A 55 7.09 -7.15 -12.50
CA ASP A 55 7.05 -7.29 -11.05
C ASP A 55 6.89 -5.93 -10.37
N ARG A 56 7.58 -4.88 -10.84
CA ARG A 56 7.40 -3.51 -10.34
C ARG A 56 6.00 -2.97 -10.61
N PHE A 57 5.44 -3.19 -11.80
CA PHE A 57 4.07 -2.78 -12.11
C PHE A 57 3.07 -3.49 -11.19
N ASN A 58 3.26 -4.79 -10.96
CA ASN A 58 2.46 -5.56 -10.02
C ASN A 58 2.58 -5.02 -8.58
N VAL A 59 3.78 -4.62 -8.15
CA VAL A 59 4.02 -4.02 -6.82
C VAL A 59 3.35 -2.65 -6.69
N GLU A 60 3.49 -1.77 -7.70
CA GLU A 60 2.86 -0.45 -7.70
C GLU A 60 1.33 -0.57 -7.59
N PHE A 61 0.73 -1.51 -8.33
CA PHE A 61 -0.68 -1.83 -8.21
C PHE A 61 -1.06 -2.27 -6.78
N LEU A 62 -0.31 -3.20 -6.18
CA LEU A 62 -0.57 -3.69 -4.83
C LEU A 62 -0.44 -2.58 -3.76
N ILE A 63 0.51 -1.65 -3.93
CA ILE A 63 0.66 -0.49 -3.06
C ILE A 63 -0.57 0.43 -3.17
N VAL A 64 -1.01 0.73 -4.40
CA VAL A 64 -2.19 1.57 -4.64
C VAL A 64 -3.46 0.91 -4.09
N GLU A 65 -3.61 -0.41 -4.26
CA GLU A 65 -4.70 -1.19 -3.70
C GLU A 65 -4.68 -1.14 -2.16
N GLY A 66 -3.51 -1.33 -1.55
CA GLY A 66 -3.33 -1.20 -0.10
C GLY A 66 -3.73 0.18 0.42
N MET A 67 -3.29 1.24 -0.25
CA MET A 67 -3.67 2.62 0.07
C MET A 67 -5.17 2.87 -0.11
N HIS A 68 -5.79 2.31 -1.14
CA HIS A 68 -7.24 2.38 -1.33
C HIS A 68 -7.98 1.73 -0.17
N PHE A 69 -7.58 0.53 0.26
CA PHE A 69 -8.21 -0.13 1.40
C PHE A 69 -8.08 0.66 2.70
N LEU A 70 -6.96 1.34 2.95
CA LEU A 70 -6.84 2.27 4.08
C LEU A 70 -7.82 3.45 3.95
N SER A 71 -8.01 4.00 2.76
CA SER A 71 -8.93 5.12 2.53
C SER A 71 -10.41 4.80 2.80
N ILE A 72 -10.77 3.51 2.77
CA ILE A 72 -12.11 3.01 3.08
C ILE A 72 -12.17 2.25 4.42
N ASP A 73 -11.20 2.51 5.30
CA ASP A 73 -11.11 1.96 6.65
C ASP A 73 -11.12 0.43 6.70
N ASN A 74 -10.40 -0.20 5.78
CA ASN A 74 -10.23 -1.65 5.71
C ASN A 74 -8.76 -2.06 5.90
N PRO A 75 -8.22 -1.96 7.13
CA PRO A 75 -6.80 -2.23 7.40
C PRO A 75 -6.41 -3.68 7.13
N ALA A 76 -7.31 -4.65 7.29
CA ALA A 76 -7.02 -6.06 7.03
C ALA A 76 -6.71 -6.34 5.55
N LYS A 77 -7.51 -5.79 4.62
CA LYS A 77 -7.24 -5.92 3.18
C LYS A 77 -6.05 -5.07 2.73
N ALA A 78 -5.85 -3.92 3.38
CA ALA A 78 -4.66 -3.11 3.14
C ALA A 78 -3.40 -3.91 3.48
N LEU A 79 -3.37 -4.54 4.65
CA LEU A 79 -2.25 -5.36 5.10
C LEU A 79 -1.97 -6.52 4.13
N ASP A 80 -2.99 -7.24 3.68
CA ASP A 80 -2.83 -8.31 2.68
C ASP A 80 -2.16 -7.80 1.39
N SER A 81 -2.59 -6.64 0.91
CA SER A 81 -2.03 -6.01 -0.30
C SER A 81 -0.56 -5.61 -0.11
N PHE A 82 -0.23 -4.97 1.02
CA PHE A 82 1.15 -4.60 1.33
C PHE A 82 2.04 -5.82 1.60
N MET A 83 1.53 -6.89 2.21
CA MET A 83 2.27 -8.13 2.44
C MET A 83 2.61 -8.84 1.12
N LYS A 84 1.68 -8.85 0.14
CA LYS A 84 1.98 -9.32 -1.22
C LYS A 84 3.04 -8.47 -1.90
N ALA A 85 2.97 -7.14 -1.75
CA ALA A 85 3.98 -6.24 -2.29
C ALA A 85 5.36 -6.49 -1.63
N HIS A 86 5.40 -6.76 -0.32
CA HIS A 86 6.60 -7.10 0.43
C HIS A 86 7.23 -8.43 -0.01
N GLN A 87 6.44 -9.43 -0.41
CA GLN A 87 6.97 -10.68 -0.95
C GLN A 87 7.82 -10.47 -2.21
N ILE A 88 7.50 -9.45 -3.01
CA ILE A 88 8.21 -9.12 -4.25
C ILE A 88 9.37 -8.14 -3.96
N MET A 89 9.15 -7.14 -3.10
CA MET A 89 10.15 -6.13 -2.73
C MET A 89 10.34 -6.03 -1.21
N PRO A 90 11.01 -7.02 -0.58
CA PRO A 90 11.12 -7.10 0.88
C PRO A 90 11.92 -5.97 1.52
N GLU A 91 12.82 -5.34 0.76
CA GLU A 91 13.71 -4.27 1.22
C GLU A 91 13.18 -2.87 0.92
N ASN A 92 11.95 -2.75 0.41
CA ASN A 92 11.36 -1.44 0.12
C ASN A 92 10.91 -0.77 1.43
N ALA A 93 11.51 0.38 1.77
CA ALA A 93 11.25 1.07 3.03
C ALA A 93 9.79 1.51 3.18
N ALA A 94 9.19 2.05 2.11
CA ALA A 94 7.80 2.53 2.15
C ALA A 94 6.78 1.40 2.37
N ILE A 95 6.99 0.22 1.76
CA ILE A 95 6.14 -0.95 2.00
C ILE A 95 6.26 -1.41 3.46
N ASN A 96 7.49 -1.57 3.96
CA ASN A 96 7.74 -1.97 5.35
C ASN A 96 7.14 -0.96 6.36
N TYR A 97 7.28 0.34 6.09
CA TYR A 97 6.65 1.40 6.88
C TYR A 97 5.12 1.27 6.92
N LYS A 98 4.47 1.02 5.77
CA LYS A 98 3.01 0.88 5.70
C LYS A 98 2.52 -0.36 6.44
N ILE A 99 3.24 -1.48 6.34
CA ILE A 99 2.95 -2.68 7.13
C ILE A 99 3.06 -2.38 8.62
N ALA A 100 4.16 -1.74 9.05
CA ALA A 100 4.38 -1.40 10.45
C ALA A 100 3.28 -0.48 11.01
N GLN A 101 2.84 0.52 10.24
CA GLN A 101 1.75 1.42 10.62
C GLN A 101 0.47 0.64 10.91
N ILE A 102 0.06 -0.25 10.00
CA ILE A 102 -1.16 -1.05 10.17
C ILE A 102 -1.05 -1.99 11.35
N LEU A 103 0.11 -2.64 11.54
CA LEU A 103 0.34 -3.56 12.65
C LEU A 103 0.33 -2.84 14.01
N LYS A 104 0.92 -1.64 14.08
CA LYS A 104 0.86 -0.79 15.29
C LYS A 104 -0.58 -0.47 15.64
N ASP A 105 -1.38 -0.03 14.67
CA ASP A 105 -2.79 0.30 14.88
C ASP A 105 -3.63 -0.93 15.26
N GLY A 106 -3.21 -2.12 14.83
CA GLY A 106 -3.74 -3.42 15.23
C GLY A 106 -3.18 -3.96 16.56
N GLU A 107 -2.41 -3.16 17.30
CA GLU A 107 -1.74 -3.54 18.57
C GLU A 107 -0.74 -4.70 18.44
N GLU A 108 -0.29 -5.04 17.23
CA GLU A 108 0.74 -6.05 16.96
C GLU A 108 2.16 -5.43 17.06
N ILE A 109 2.46 -4.89 18.24
CA ILE A 109 3.62 -4.00 18.50
C ILE A 109 4.97 -4.63 18.13
N ASP A 110 5.20 -5.92 18.43
CA ASP A 110 6.48 -6.57 18.13
C ASP A 110 6.72 -6.72 16.62
N GLN A 111 5.68 -7.06 15.87
CA GLN A 111 5.79 -7.16 14.41
C GLN A 111 5.93 -5.76 13.80
N ALA A 112 5.17 -4.78 14.29
CA ALA A 112 5.30 -3.40 13.88
C ALA A 112 6.74 -2.90 14.05
N LEU A 113 7.38 -3.19 15.19
CA LEU A 113 8.77 -2.83 15.46
C LEU A 113 9.75 -3.49 14.49
N PHE A 114 9.52 -4.76 14.14
CA PHE A 114 10.34 -5.45 13.15
C PHE A 114 10.28 -4.76 11.78
N TYR A 115 9.07 -4.48 11.27
CA TYR A 115 8.90 -3.87 9.95
C TYR A 115 9.36 -2.41 9.91
N VAL A 116 9.08 -1.60 10.95
CA VAL A 116 9.56 -0.21 10.96
C VAL A 116 11.08 -0.14 11.06
N SER A 117 11.72 -1.10 11.75
CA SER A 117 13.18 -1.15 11.84
C SER A 117 13.81 -1.36 10.46
N LYS A 118 13.25 -2.27 9.64
CA LYS A 118 13.68 -2.42 8.23
C LYS A 118 13.55 -1.13 7.43
N ALA A 119 12.47 -0.38 7.63
CA ALA A 119 12.27 0.90 6.95
C ALA A 119 13.32 1.94 7.39
N THR A 120 13.58 2.05 8.70
CA THR A 120 14.57 3.00 9.24
C THR A 120 16.01 2.62 8.88
N ASP A 121 16.32 1.32 8.81
CA ASP A 121 17.66 0.87 8.42
C ASP A 121 17.95 1.16 6.94
N LYS A 122 16.90 1.24 6.12
CA LYS A 122 17.01 1.54 4.70
C LYS A 122 17.06 3.05 4.42
N GLU A 123 16.30 3.83 5.17
CA GLU A 123 16.18 5.28 5.02
C GLU A 123 16.30 5.97 6.39
N GLU A 124 17.51 6.01 6.93
CA GLU A 124 17.78 6.50 8.29
C GLU A 124 17.34 7.95 8.53
N SER A 125 17.42 8.80 7.50
CA SER A 125 17.03 10.21 7.59
C SER A 125 15.54 10.46 7.35
N ASN A 126 14.74 9.42 7.08
CA ASN A 126 13.32 9.59 6.81
C ASN A 126 12.55 9.83 8.12
N TYR A 127 12.14 11.07 8.31
CA TYR A 127 11.44 11.53 9.51
C TYR A 127 10.23 10.67 9.87
N PHE A 128 9.39 10.35 8.90
CA PHE A 128 8.15 9.61 9.15
C PHE A 128 8.43 8.21 9.70
N TYR A 129 9.52 7.59 9.25
CA TYR A 129 9.86 6.23 9.65
C TYR A 129 10.45 6.20 11.06
N GLN A 130 11.32 7.17 11.38
CA GLN A 130 11.88 7.31 12.72
C GLN A 130 10.80 7.70 13.75
N ALA A 131 9.89 8.61 13.39
CA ALA A 131 8.77 8.99 14.26
C ALA A 131 7.89 7.78 14.57
N LEU A 132 7.48 7.01 13.56
CA LEU A 132 6.70 5.78 13.77
C LEU A 132 7.44 4.77 14.64
N LYS A 133 8.75 4.61 14.46
CA LYS A 133 9.57 3.72 15.31
C LYS A 133 9.56 4.16 16.77
N ALA A 134 9.71 5.45 17.03
CA ALA A 134 9.67 5.99 18.38
C ALA A 134 8.28 5.85 19.03
N GLU A 135 7.20 6.01 18.26
CA GLU A 135 5.84 5.73 18.72
C GLU A 135 5.66 4.26 19.08
N ILE A 136 6.09 3.33 18.21
CA ILE A 136 6.01 1.88 18.47
C ILE A 136 6.82 1.50 19.71
N LEU A 137 8.02 2.08 19.90
CA LEU A 137 8.84 1.86 21.09
C LEU A 137 8.14 2.40 22.35
N THR A 138 7.43 3.52 22.23
CA THR A 138 6.61 4.07 23.32
C THR A 138 5.47 3.13 23.69
N ASP A 139 4.72 2.64 22.70
CA ASP A 139 3.62 1.68 22.90
C ASP A 139 4.12 0.35 23.50
N LYS A 140 5.34 -0.06 23.15
CA LYS A 140 6.04 -1.20 23.75
C LYS A 140 6.46 -0.97 25.20
N GLY A 141 6.52 0.28 25.65
CA GLY A 141 7.06 0.68 26.95
C GLY A 141 8.59 0.83 26.98
N ASP A 142 9.27 0.73 25.85
CA ASP A 142 10.70 1.04 25.72
C ASP A 142 10.92 2.56 25.57
N LEU A 143 10.72 3.26 26.68
CA LEU A 143 10.88 4.71 26.74
C LEU A 143 12.30 5.17 26.41
N SER A 144 13.31 4.35 26.76
CA SER A 144 14.71 4.71 26.53
C SER A 144 15.01 4.66 25.03
N GLY A 145 14.56 3.61 24.33
CA GLY A 145 14.67 3.49 22.88
C GLY A 145 13.89 4.59 22.15
N ALA A 146 12.66 4.90 22.60
CA ALA A 146 11.85 5.96 22.01
C ALA A 146 12.52 7.34 22.12
N ILE A 147 13.00 7.70 23.32
CA ILE A 147 13.72 8.96 23.56
C ILE A 147 14.97 9.05 22.68
N ALA A 148 15.77 7.97 22.61
CA ALA A 148 16.97 7.94 21.78
C ALA A 148 16.63 8.17 20.31
N THR A 149 15.59 7.51 19.80
CA THR A 149 15.16 7.63 18.41
C THR A 149 14.72 9.07 18.06
N TYR A 150 13.98 9.74 18.95
CA TYR A 150 13.59 11.14 18.73
C TYR A 150 14.75 12.14 18.88
N GLU A 151 15.72 11.89 19.75
CA GLU A 151 16.93 12.73 19.83
C GLU A 151 17.81 12.56 18.58
N ASP A 152 18.01 11.33 18.11
CA ASP A 152 18.72 11.07 16.85
C ASP A 152 18.02 11.76 15.67
N LEU A 153 16.69 11.74 15.65
CA LEU A 153 15.89 12.41 14.64
C LEU A 153 16.10 13.94 14.63
N TYR A 154 16.25 14.54 15.82
CA TYR A 154 16.56 15.97 15.95
C TYR A 154 17.93 16.33 15.37
N GLU A 155 18.93 15.48 15.56
CA GLU A 155 20.28 15.71 15.03
C GLU A 155 20.36 15.45 13.52
N LEU A 156 19.55 14.51 12.99
CA LEU A 156 19.61 14.10 11.59
C LEU A 156 18.80 14.98 10.63
N SER A 157 17.81 15.72 11.11
CA SER A 157 16.85 16.40 10.24
C SER A 157 16.60 17.85 10.65
N GLU A 158 17.29 18.78 9.97
CA GLU A 158 16.99 20.22 10.08
C GLU A 158 15.57 20.57 9.61
N VAL A 159 14.97 19.70 8.78
CA VAL A 159 13.68 19.89 8.09
C VAL A 159 12.55 19.10 8.76
N ALA A 160 12.82 18.29 9.78
CA ALA A 160 11.79 17.56 10.50
C ALA A 160 10.74 18.52 11.07
N PRO A 161 9.43 18.22 10.92
CA PRO A 161 8.34 18.94 11.57
C PRO A 161 8.63 19.11 13.06
N ASP A 162 8.25 20.22 13.68
CA ASP A 162 8.54 20.44 15.09
C ASP A 162 7.70 19.58 16.05
N ASP A 163 6.63 18.96 15.54
CA ASP A 163 5.64 18.23 16.34
C ASP A 163 6.32 17.22 17.27
N TYR A 164 7.20 16.33 16.76
CA TYR A 164 7.89 15.29 17.56
C TYR A 164 8.64 15.79 18.81
N LEU A 165 9.01 17.07 18.86
CA LEU A 165 9.67 17.64 20.03
C LEU A 165 8.72 17.71 21.24
N LEU A 166 7.41 17.85 20.99
CA LEU A 166 6.39 17.78 22.03
C LEU A 166 6.28 16.36 22.59
N GLU A 167 6.26 15.34 21.73
CA GLU A 167 6.29 13.92 22.11
C GLU A 167 7.56 13.59 22.89
N LEU A 168 8.72 14.06 22.42
CA LEU A 168 9.99 13.88 23.13
C LEU A 168 9.96 14.53 24.53
N ALA A 169 9.43 15.76 24.64
CA ALA A 169 9.28 16.42 25.94
C ALA A 169 8.32 15.65 26.87
N ALA A 170 7.21 15.13 26.33
CA ALA A 170 6.26 14.31 27.07
C ALA A 170 6.89 12.99 27.54
N LEU A 171 7.67 12.32 26.69
CA LEU A 171 8.42 11.13 27.04
C LEU A 171 9.44 11.39 28.16
N TYR A 172 10.15 12.53 28.11
CA TYR A 172 11.03 12.91 29.21
C TYR A 172 10.28 13.10 30.52
N LEU A 173 9.08 13.69 30.51
CA LEU A 173 8.25 13.80 31.71
C LEU A 173 7.79 12.45 32.23
N TYR A 174 7.32 11.58 31.33
CA TYR A 174 6.87 10.25 31.67
C TYR A 174 8.00 9.39 32.25
N ASN A 175 9.21 9.52 31.70
CA ASN A 175 10.42 8.86 32.19
C ASN A 175 11.07 9.56 33.41
N GLY A 176 10.37 10.50 34.06
CA GLY A 176 10.85 11.13 35.30
C GLY A 176 12.01 12.13 35.13
N ASN A 177 12.23 12.64 33.92
CA ASN A 177 13.32 13.55 33.55
C ASN A 177 12.83 14.98 33.22
N PRO A 178 12.22 15.71 34.18
CA PRO A 178 11.61 17.02 33.91
C PRO A 178 12.60 18.09 33.46
N ASN A 179 13.88 17.99 33.83
CA ASN A 179 14.89 18.93 33.37
C ASN A 179 15.21 18.76 31.88
N MET A 180 15.16 17.54 31.36
CA MET A 180 15.32 17.29 29.93
C MET A 180 14.10 17.79 29.16
N ALA A 181 12.89 17.55 29.67
CA ALA A 181 11.66 18.12 29.10
C ALA A 181 11.73 19.67 29.00
N LEU A 182 12.20 20.36 30.05
CA LEU A 182 12.41 21.81 30.01
C LEU A 182 13.42 22.24 28.94
N LYS A 183 14.50 21.48 28.74
CA LYS A 183 15.47 21.75 27.65
C LYS A 183 14.81 21.59 26.29
N THR A 184 14.04 20.52 26.08
CA THR A 184 13.31 20.26 24.84
C THR A 184 12.30 21.38 24.55
N TYR A 185 11.53 21.81 25.55
CA TYR A 185 10.63 22.96 25.42
C TYR A 185 11.34 24.26 25.02
N ASN A 186 12.54 24.52 25.55
CA ASN A 186 13.33 25.67 25.11
C ASN A 186 13.82 25.51 23.66
N ARG A 187 14.10 24.29 23.18
CA ARG A 187 14.40 24.03 21.77
C ARG A 187 13.20 24.38 20.89
N ILE A 188 11.99 23.99 21.29
CA ILE A 188 10.73 24.32 20.60
C ILE A 188 10.55 25.83 20.52
N GLU A 189 10.63 26.54 21.64
CA GLU A 189 10.47 28.00 21.66
C GLU A 189 11.52 28.74 20.81
N LYS A 190 12.74 28.19 20.71
CA LYS A 190 13.80 28.75 19.87
C LYS A 190 13.48 28.61 18.36
N ARG A 191 12.83 27.52 17.95
CA ARG A 191 12.48 27.26 16.54
C ARG A 191 11.17 27.95 16.14
N LEU A 192 10.14 27.84 16.97
CA LEU A 192 8.77 28.26 16.65
C LEU A 192 8.34 29.59 17.27
N GLY A 193 9.15 30.14 18.19
CA GLY A 193 8.75 31.25 19.03
C GLY A 193 7.99 30.78 20.28
N ILE A 194 7.58 31.73 21.12
CA ILE A 194 6.91 31.42 22.38
C ILE A 194 5.50 30.93 22.10
N LEU A 195 5.24 29.67 22.47
CA LEU A 195 3.92 29.06 22.40
C LEU A 195 3.30 29.02 23.80
N GLU A 196 2.02 29.35 23.90
CA GLU A 196 1.28 29.35 25.18
C GLU A 196 1.26 27.95 25.82
N GLU A 197 1.06 26.91 25.02
CA GLU A 197 1.07 25.52 25.48
C GLU A 197 2.41 25.14 26.11
N VAL A 198 3.52 25.43 25.41
CA VAL A 198 4.87 25.14 25.90
C VAL A 198 5.17 25.91 27.18
N SER A 199 4.79 27.19 27.23
CA SER A 199 4.94 28.04 28.42
C SER A 199 4.18 27.47 29.62
N THR A 200 2.96 26.98 29.39
CA THR A 200 2.10 26.35 30.40
C THR A 200 2.72 25.06 30.94
N GLN A 201 3.27 24.21 30.07
CA GLN A 201 3.94 22.98 30.51
C GLN A 201 5.20 23.27 31.32
N LYS A 202 6.02 24.25 30.90
CA LYS A 202 7.20 24.70 31.66
C LYS A 202 6.81 25.21 33.05
N GLN A 203 5.76 26.03 33.15
CA GLN A 203 5.26 26.52 34.44
C GLN A 203 4.86 25.37 35.38
N LYS A 204 4.12 24.37 34.88
CA LYS A 204 3.73 23.19 35.67
C LYS A 204 4.94 22.45 36.24
N ILE A 205 6.02 22.31 35.45
CA ILE A 205 7.26 21.69 35.91
C ILE A 205 7.92 22.51 37.02
N TYR A 206 8.05 23.82 36.83
CA TYR A 206 8.65 24.72 37.81
C TYR A 206 7.91 24.73 39.15
N LEU A 207 6.57 24.73 39.11
CA LEU A 207 5.72 24.62 40.30
C LEU A 207 5.98 23.31 41.06
N LYS A 208 6.03 22.17 40.36
CA LYS A 208 6.35 20.87 40.97
C LYS A 208 7.75 20.82 41.57
N GLN A 209 8.71 21.56 41.00
CA GLN A 209 10.09 21.62 41.50
C GLN A 209 10.31 22.64 42.62
N ASN A 210 9.27 23.37 43.08
CA ASN A 210 9.39 24.52 43.98
C ASN A 210 10.36 25.61 43.46
N LYS A 211 10.57 25.68 42.14
CA LYS A 211 11.44 26.66 41.50
C LYS A 211 10.58 27.69 40.78
N LEU A 212 10.05 28.67 41.52
CA LEU A 212 9.38 29.81 40.90
C LEU A 212 10.43 30.65 40.15
N LYS A 213 10.23 30.85 38.84
CA LYS A 213 10.88 31.88 38.04
C LYS A 213 9.87 32.50 37.10
#